data_AF-A0AAV2NS75-F1
#
_entry.id   AF-A0AAV2NS75-F1
#
_cell.length_a   1.000
_cell.length_b   1.000
_cell.length_c   1.000
_cell.angle_alpha   90.00
_cell.angle_beta   90.00
_cell.angle_gamma   90.00
#
_symmetry.space_group_name_H-M   'P 1'
#
loop_
_entity.id
_entity.type
_entity.pdbx_description
1 polymer ?
#
loop_
_entity_poly.entity_id
_entity_poly.type
_entity_poly.pdbx_seq_one_letter_code
_entity_poly.pdbx_strand_id
1 'polypeptide(L)' 'MPARRTPKVEALVVNAIRRLQDVQGSTSREISNYISQEYDVPRKEIRRQVRIALQRGLSYGILQRSARYESE' A
#
# COMPACT_ATOMS: atom_id res chain seq x y z
N MET A 1 12.14 -24.10 12.57
CA MET A 1 11.70 -22.76 13.00
C MET A 1 11.16 -22.02 11.79
N PRO A 2 9.91 -21.53 11.76
CA PRO A 2 9.43 -20.83 10.58
C PRO A 2 10.27 -19.56 10.45
N ALA A 3 10.97 -19.42 9.32
CA ALA A 3 11.65 -18.20 8.96
C ALA A 3 10.67 -17.05 9.22
N ARG A 4 11.04 -16.11 10.11
CA ARG A 4 10.34 -14.83 10.26
C ARG A 4 10.45 -14.16 8.90
N ARG A 5 9.51 -14.48 8.00
CA ARG A 5 9.39 -13.85 6.70
C ARG A 5 9.05 -12.42 7.04
N THR A 6 10.06 -11.54 7.00
CA THR A 6 9.85 -10.11 6.98
C THR A 6 8.70 -9.88 6.01
N PRO A 7 7.57 -9.29 6.46
CA PRO A 7 6.41 -9.16 5.61
C PRO A 7 6.85 -8.43 4.36
N LYS A 8 6.72 -9.09 3.21
CA LYS A 8 7.05 -8.49 1.92
C LYS A 8 6.26 -7.19 1.82
N VAL A 9 6.89 -6.14 1.32
CA VAL A 9 6.29 -4.80 1.16
C VAL A 9 4.88 -4.87 0.57
N GLU A 10 4.64 -5.80 -0.37
CA GLU A 10 3.34 -6.08 -0.96
C GLU A 10 2.27 -6.43 0.08
N ALA A 11 2.59 -7.27 1.07
CA ALA A 11 1.68 -7.60 2.16
C ALA A 11 1.43 -6.40 3.08
N LEU A 12 2.46 -5.59 3.34
CA LEU A 12 2.33 -4.34 4.11
C LEU A 12 1.40 -3.35 3.40
N VAL A 13 1.52 -3.24 2.08
CA VAL A 13 0.70 -2.37 1.24
C VAL A 13 -0.76 -2.83 1.24
N VAL A 14 -1.02 -4.12 1.07
CA VAL A 14 -2.40 -4.65 1.11
C VAL A 14 -3.01 -4.49 2.50
N ASN A 15 -2.25 -4.73 3.57
CA ASN A 15 -2.72 -4.54 4.94
C ASN A 15 -3.00 -3.06 5.24
N ALA A 16 -2.11 -2.16 4.80
CA ALA A 16 -2.31 -0.72 4.89
C ALA A 16 -3.56 -0.28 4.13
N ILE A 17 -3.76 -0.73 2.89
CA ILE A 17 -4.98 -0.43 2.12
C ILE A 17 -6.23 -0.92 2.86
N ARG A 18 -6.23 -2.15 3.38
CA ARG A 18 -7.36 -2.71 4.15
C ARG A 18 -7.66 -1.92 5.42
N ARG A 19 -6.63 -1.44 6.12
CA ARG A 19 -6.78 -0.63 7.35
C ARG A 19 -7.16 0.82 7.07
N LEU A 20 -6.68 1.38 5.97
CA LEU A 20 -6.97 2.73 5.49
C LEU A 20 -8.23 2.80 4.62
N GLN A 21 -8.98 1.70 4.47
CA GLN A 21 -10.14 1.62 3.58
C GLN A 21 -11.35 2.36 4.19
N ASP A 22 -11.24 3.68 4.30
CA ASP A 22 -12.34 4.59 4.62
C ASP A 22 -13.06 4.95 3.31
N VAL A 23 -14.02 4.11 2.91
CA VAL A 23 -15.11 4.37 1.94
C VAL A 23 -14.72 4.74 0.48
N GLN A 24 -13.52 5.28 0.20
CA GLN A 24 -13.14 5.90 -1.09
C GLN A 24 -11.79 5.41 -1.63
N GLY A 25 -11.14 4.48 -0.92
CA GLY A 25 -9.81 3.95 -1.24
C GLY A 25 -8.69 4.74 -0.57
N SER A 26 -7.45 4.29 -0.75
CA SER A 26 -6.28 4.87 -0.07
C SER A 26 -5.25 5.31 -1.10
N THR A 27 -4.69 6.50 -0.93
CA THR A 27 -3.64 7.00 -1.83
C THR A 27 -2.28 6.37 -1.51
N SER A 28 -1.40 6.32 -2.51
CA SER A 28 0.00 5.89 -2.31
C SER A 28 0.73 6.66 -1.20
N ARG A 29 0.36 7.92 -0.96
CA ARG A 29 0.92 8.78 0.08
C ARG A 29 0.47 8.33 1.47
N GLU A 30 -0.83 8.07 1.64
CA GLU A 30 -1.39 7.57 2.91
C GLU A 30 -0.85 6.19 3.26
N ILE A 31 -0.79 5.29 2.26
CA ILE A 31 -0.21 3.95 2.43
C ILE A 31 1.26 4.06 2.88
N SER A 32 2.06 4.90 2.20
CA SER A 32 3.46 5.10 2.56
C SER A 32 3.64 5.74 3.93
N ASN A 33 2.72 6.61 4.34
CA ASN A 33 2.74 7.23 5.64
C ASN A 33 2.40 6.22 6.74
N TYR A 34 1.31 5.47 6.56
CA TYR A 34 0.87 4.45 7.49
C TYR A 34 1.97 3.40 7.74
N ILE A 35 2.57 2.87 6.67
CA ILE A 35 3.66 1.88 6.82
C ILE A 35 4.89 2.51 7.49
N SER A 36 5.22 3.76 7.17
CA SER A 36 6.32 4.47 7.81
C SER A 36 6.09 4.68 9.31
N GLN A 37 4.86 4.98 9.72
CA GLN A 37 4.49 5.16 11.14
C GLN A 37 4.42 3.82 11.89
N GLU A 38 3.84 2.79 11.29
CA GLU A 38 3.63 1.49 11.92
C GLU A 38 4.93 0.69 12.06
N TYR A 39 5.84 0.80 11.09
CA TYR A 39 7.08 0.01 11.02
C TYR A 39 8.36 0.84 11.24
N ASP A 40 8.24 2.14 11.57
CA ASP A 40 9.36 3.08 11.76
C ASP A 40 10.38 3.08 10.59
N VAL A 41 9.87 3.00 9.36
CA VAL A 41 10.71 2.95 8.14
C VAL A 41 10.77 4.31 7.45
N PRO A 42 11.89 4.67 6.79
CA PRO A 42 12.02 5.92 6.07
C PRO A 42 10.99 6.07 4.94
N ARG A 43 10.20 7.16 4.97
CA ARG A 43 9.20 7.47 3.94
C ARG A 43 9.76 7.45 2.51
N LYS A 44 11.01 7.88 2.32
CA LYS A 44 11.64 7.95 0.99
C LYS A 44 11.83 6.55 0.38
N GLU A 45 12.22 5.59 1.20
CA GLU A 45 12.44 4.21 0.79
C GLU A 45 11.12 3.49 0.56
N ILE A 46 10.19 3.60 1.51
CA ILE A 46 8.89 2.93 1.42
C ILE A 46 8.04 3.47 0.28
N ARG A 47 8.13 4.77 -0.08
CA ARG A 47 7.40 5.33 -1.24
C ARG A 47 7.72 4.60 -2.54
N ARG A 48 9.00 4.29 -2.79
CA ARG A 48 9.41 3.56 -4.00
C ARG A 48 8.85 2.14 -3.97
N GLN A 49 8.96 1.47 -2.84
CA GLN A 49 8.48 0.10 -2.68
C GLN A 49 6.95 -0.01 -2.77
N VAL A 50 6.22 0.93 -2.16
CA VAL A 50 4.76 1.06 -2.26
C VAL A 50 4.34 1.25 -3.71
N ARG A 51 5.02 2.13 -4.47
CA ARG A 51 4.69 2.33 -5.90
C ARG A 51 4.82 1.05 -6.72
N ILE A 52 5.89 0.29 -6.51
CA ILE A 52 6.13 -0.99 -7.18
C ILE A 52 5.08 -2.03 -6.76
N ALA A 53 4.81 -2.13 -5.46
CA ALA A 53 3.81 -3.05 -4.92
C ALA A 53 2.39 -2.72 -5.43
N LEU A 54 2.05 -1.43 -5.54
CA LEU A 54 0.79 -0.99 -6.14
C LEU A 54 0.70 -1.37 -7.61
N GLN A 55 1.76 -1.13 -8.40
CA GLN A 55 1.79 -1.54 -9.81
C GLN A 55 1.64 -3.04 -9.97
N ARG A 56 2.38 -3.84 -9.16
CA ARG A 56 2.25 -5.30 -9.15
C ARG A 56 0.86 -5.74 -8.74
N GLY A 57 0.29 -5.15 -7.68
CA GLY A 57 -1.07 -5.43 -7.22
C GLY A 57 -2.12 -5.15 -8.29
N LEU A 58 -1.95 -4.09 -9.09
CA LEU A 58 -2.81 -3.80 -10.24
C LEU A 58 -2.62 -4.82 -11.37
N SER A 59 -1.36 -5.15 -11.73
CA SER A 59 -1.07 -6.14 -12.76
C SER A 59 -1.56 -7.55 -12.41
N TYR A 60 -1.53 -7.91 -11.12
CA TYR A 60 -2.06 -9.17 -10.62
C TYR A 60 -3.59 -9.15 -10.39
N GLY A 61 -4.26 -8.00 -10.56
CA GLY A 61 -5.69 -7.86 -10.32
C GLY A 61 -6.12 -7.91 -8.84
N ILE A 62 -5.16 -7.83 -7.91
CA ILE A 62 -5.41 -7.81 -6.46
C ILE A 62 -5.87 -6.42 -6.01
N LEU A 63 -5.36 -5.38 -6.67
CA LEU A 63 -5.75 -4.00 -6.45
C LEU A 63 -6.51 -3.49 -7.66
N GLN A 64 -7.46 -2.59 -7.43
CA GLN A 64 -8.13 -1.83 -8.48
C GLN A 64 -7.89 -0.35 -8.23
N ARG A 65 -7.66 0.42 -9.31
CA ARG A 65 -7.69 1.87 -9.21
C ARG A 65 -9.15 2.30 -9.09
N SER A 66 -9.54 2.87 -7.97
CA SER A 66 -10.72 3.71 -7.92
C SER A 66 -10.41 4.98 -8.69
N ALA A 67 -10.83 5.05 -9.95
CA ALA A 67 -10.95 6.33 -10.63
C ALA A 67 -12.10 7.05 -9.92
N ARG A 68 -11.80 8.02 -9.05
CA ARG A 68 -12.75 9.11 -8.85
C ARG A 68 -12.88 9.78 -10.21
N TYR A 69 -13.91 9.41 -10.96
CA TYR A 69 -14.52 10.33 -11.90
C TYR A 69 -15.08 11.44 -11.01
N GLU A 70 -14.38 12.58 -10.96
CA GLU A 70 -15.03 13.81 -10.56
C GLU A 70 -16.21 13.98 -11.50
N SER A 71 -17.40 13.76 -10.94
CA SER A 71 -18.65 14.13 -11.55
C SER A 71 -18.91 15.52 -11.01
N GLU A 72 -18.53 16.55 -11.76
CA GLU A 72 -19.22 17.84 -11.90
C GLU A 72 -18.50 18.74 -12.92
#